data_AF-A0A455AWS2-F1
#
_entry.id   AF-A0A455AWS2-F1
#
_cell.length_a   1.000
_cell.length_b   1.000
_cell.length_c   1.000
_cell.angle_alpha   90.00
_cell.angle_beta   90.00
_cell.angle_gamma   90.00
#
_symmetry.space_group_name_H-M   'P 1'
#
loop_
_entity.id
_entity.type
_entity.pdbx_description
1 polymer ?
#
loop_
_entity_poly.entity_id
_entity_poly.type
_entity_poly.pdbx_seq_one_letter_code
_entity_poly.pdbx_strand_id
1 'polypeptide(L)'
;MEEQGPLDVIIHKLTDVILEADQNDSQSLELVHRFQEYIDAHPETIVLDPLPAIRTLLDRSKSYELIRKIEAYMKVRGPWI
;
A
#
# COMPACT_ATOMS: atom_id res chain seq x y z
N MET A 1 10.56 5.75 -13.88
CA MET A 1 11.28 5.63 -12.60
C MET A 1 12.64 4.99 -12.77
N GLU A 2 12.83 4.16 -13.81
CA GLU A 2 14.11 3.52 -14.17
C GLU A 2 15.39 4.37 -14.08
N GLU A 3 15.36 5.64 -14.48
CA GLU A 3 16.55 6.52 -14.44
C GLU A 3 17.03 6.87 -13.03
N GLN A 4 16.23 6.57 -12.00
CA GLN A 4 16.55 6.88 -10.60
C GLN A 4 17.46 5.80 -9.96
N GLY A 5 17.83 4.79 -10.74
CA GLY A 5 18.74 3.72 -10.36
C GLY A 5 18.05 2.46 -9.85
N PRO A 6 18.82 1.40 -9.57
CA PRO A 6 18.33 0.29 -8.77
C PRO A 6 18.08 0.79 -7.34
N LEU A 7 16.90 0.53 -6.81
CA LEU A 7 16.51 0.92 -5.45
C LEU A 7 16.36 -0.33 -4.60
N ASP A 8 17.13 -0.45 -3.53
CA ASP A 8 16.93 -1.55 -2.58
C ASP A 8 15.61 -1.37 -1.78
N VAL A 9 15.27 -0.10 -1.48
CA VAL A 9 14.12 0.27 -0.65
C VAL A 9 13.47 1.54 -1.17
N ILE A 10 12.13 1.56 -1.22
CA ILE A 10 11.31 2.74 -1.43
C ILE A 10 10.51 3.01 -0.16
N ILE A 11 10.67 4.20 0.41
CA ILE A 11 9.84 4.72 1.50
C ILE A 11 8.89 5.75 0.92
N HIS A 12 7.59 5.59 1.14
CA HIS A 12 6.62 6.53 0.58
C HIS A 12 5.39 6.74 1.48
N LYS A 13 4.67 7.83 1.19
CA LYS A 13 3.34 8.11 1.75
C LYS A 13 2.43 8.62 0.62
N LEU A 14 2.03 7.69 -0.25
CA LEU A 14 1.21 7.97 -1.45
C LEU A 14 -0.29 8.03 -1.17
N THR A 15 -0.71 8.04 0.11
CA THR A 15 -2.10 8.02 0.56
C THR A 15 -2.99 9.02 -0.20
N ASP A 16 -2.60 10.29 -0.23
CA ASP A 16 -3.42 11.35 -0.84
C ASP A 16 -3.43 11.24 -2.37
N VAL A 17 -2.27 10.91 -2.98
CA VAL A 17 -2.16 10.69 -4.43
C VAL A 17 -3.03 9.50 -4.88
N ILE A 18 -3.09 8.42 -4.09
CA ILE A 18 -3.98 7.29 -4.39
C ILE A 18 -5.45 7.70 -4.28
N LEU A 19 -5.81 8.53 -3.30
CA LEU A 19 -7.18 9.06 -3.16
C LEU A 19 -7.56 9.97 -4.33
N GLU A 20 -6.64 10.81 -4.80
CA GLU A 20 -6.84 11.66 -5.98
C GLU A 20 -6.98 10.81 -7.25
N ALA A 21 -6.17 9.76 -7.40
CA ALA A 21 -6.28 8.80 -8.50
C ALA A 21 -7.64 8.08 -8.49
N ASP A 22 -8.13 7.67 -7.31
CA ASP A 22 -9.46 7.05 -7.14
C ASP A 22 -10.61 8.04 -7.47
N GLN A 23 -10.33 9.35 -7.48
CA GLN A 23 -11.26 10.41 -7.95
C GLN A 23 -11.11 10.73 -9.44
N ASN A 24 -10.32 9.95 -10.19
CA ASN A 24 -10.01 10.13 -11.60
C ASN A 24 -9.15 11.38 -11.91
N ASP A 25 -8.35 11.85 -10.96
CA ASP A 25 -7.30 12.81 -11.28
C ASP A 25 -6.25 12.17 -12.19
N SER A 26 -6.04 12.74 -13.38
CA SER A 26 -5.22 12.13 -14.43
C SER A 26 -3.73 12.09 -14.04
N GLN A 27 -3.24 13.15 -13.39
CA GLN A 27 -1.85 13.22 -12.94
C GLN A 27 -1.57 12.17 -11.87
N SER A 28 -2.50 12.01 -10.93
CA SER A 28 -2.41 11.03 -9.85
C SER A 28 -2.52 9.59 -10.37
N LEU A 29 -3.41 9.34 -11.33
CA LEU A 29 -3.50 8.05 -12.01
C LEU A 29 -2.17 7.67 -12.67
N GLU A 30 -1.55 8.61 -13.40
CA GLU A 30 -0.27 8.37 -14.05
C GLU A 30 0.87 8.14 -13.04
N LEU A 31 0.90 8.89 -11.94
CA LEU A 31 1.87 8.68 -10.87
C LEU A 31 1.73 7.29 -10.22
N VAL A 32 0.51 6.88 -9.88
CA VAL A 32 0.24 5.56 -9.29
C VAL A 32 0.58 4.45 -10.28
N HIS A 33 0.24 4.63 -11.57
CA HIS A 33 0.57 3.66 -12.62
C HIS A 33 2.07 3.47 -12.78
N ARG A 34 2.82 4.57 -12.95
CA ARG A 34 4.28 4.52 -13.12
C ARG A 34 4.98 3.92 -11.89
N PHE A 35 4.46 4.17 -10.70
CA PHE A 35 4.96 3.56 -9.48
C PHE A 35 4.69 2.04 -9.47
N GLN A 36 3.48 1.62 -9.84
CA GLN A 36 3.11 0.21 -9.94
C GLN A 36 3.98 -0.54 -10.97
N GLU A 37 4.19 0.05 -12.16
CA GLU A 37 5.06 -0.53 -13.20
C GLU A 37 6.49 -0.75 -12.71
N TYR A 38 7.04 0.20 -11.94
CA TYR A 38 8.39 0.06 -11.39
C TYR A 38 8.46 -1.08 -10.37
N ILE A 39 7.53 -1.15 -9.41
CA ILE A 39 7.57 -2.21 -8.38
C ILE A 39 7.27 -3.60 -8.96
N ASP A 40 6.50 -3.68 -10.05
CA ASP A 40 6.26 -4.94 -10.78
C ASP A 40 7.49 -5.40 -11.56
N ALA A 41 8.27 -4.46 -12.10
CA ALA A 41 9.52 -4.72 -12.82
C ALA A 41 10.69 -5.07 -11.89
N HIS A 42 10.69 -4.56 -10.66
CA HIS A 42 11.78 -4.71 -9.68
C HIS A 42 11.28 -5.38 -8.38
N PRO A 43 10.89 -6.67 -8.39
CA PRO A 43 10.37 -7.38 -7.21
C PRO A 43 11.37 -7.48 -6.05
N GLU A 44 12.66 -7.24 -6.29
CA GLU A 44 13.71 -7.11 -5.27
C GLU A 44 13.61 -5.83 -4.45
N THR A 45 12.92 -4.80 -4.97
CA THR A 45 12.76 -3.51 -4.30
C THR A 45 11.78 -3.65 -3.13
N ILE A 46 12.24 -3.36 -1.92
CA ILE A 46 11.38 -3.38 -0.73
C ILE A 46 10.55 -2.09 -0.70
N VAL A 47 9.22 -2.21 -0.71
CA VAL A 47 8.29 -1.07 -0.65
C VAL A 47 7.72 -0.93 0.75
N LEU A 48 7.98 0.20 1.39
CA LEU A 48 7.48 0.56 2.72
C LEU A 48 6.46 1.71 2.57
N ASP A 49 5.16 1.43 2.51
CA ASP A 49 4.47 0.12 2.62
C ASP A 49 3.76 -0.28 1.30
N PRO A 50 3.56 -1.58 1.00
CA PRO A 50 2.95 -2.01 -0.27
C PRO A 50 1.59 -1.35 -0.55
N LEU A 51 1.34 -0.95 -1.80
CA LEU A 51 0.09 -0.27 -2.19
C LEU A 51 -1.20 -1.01 -1.76
N PRO A 52 -1.30 -2.36 -1.82
CA PRO A 52 -2.49 -3.07 -1.33
C PRO A 52 -2.76 -2.86 0.16
N ALA A 53 -1.72 -2.73 0.98
CA ALA A 53 -1.85 -2.43 2.40
C ALA A 53 -2.39 -1.01 2.58
N ILE A 54 -1.83 -0.04 1.87
CA ILE A 54 -2.32 1.35 1.90
C ILE A 54 -3.79 1.43 1.49
N ARG A 55 -4.20 0.76 0.40
CA ARG A 55 -5.61 0.75 -0.05
C ARG A 55 -6.57 0.15 0.96
N THR A 56 -6.12 -0.80 1.78
CA THR A 56 -6.92 -1.34 2.89
C THR A 56 -7.15 -0.27 3.96
N LEU A 57 -6.10 0.51 4.26
CA LEU A 57 -6.12 1.54 5.30
C LEU A 57 -6.83 2.84 4.88
N LEU A 58 -7.01 3.08 3.58
CA LEU A 58 -7.80 4.21 3.07
C LEU A 58 -9.30 4.07 3.36
N ASP A 59 -9.79 2.84 3.49
CA ASP A 59 -11.19 2.54 3.77
C ASP A 59 -11.37 2.18 5.25
N ARG A 60 -12.07 3.05 5.98
CA ARG A 60 -12.35 2.84 7.42
C ARG A 60 -13.12 1.54 7.68
N SER A 61 -14.07 1.19 6.81
CA SER A 61 -14.87 -0.03 6.96
C SER A 61 -13.99 -1.27 6.83
N LYS A 62 -13.14 -1.32 5.79
CA LYS A 62 -12.18 -2.41 5.59
C LYS A 62 -11.16 -2.49 6.71
N SER A 63 -10.67 -1.33 7.16
CA SER A 63 -9.71 -1.23 8.27
C SER A 63 -10.30 -1.80 9.57
N TYR A 64 -11.52 -1.38 9.93
CA TYR A 64 -12.19 -1.88 11.14
C TYR A 64 -12.55 -3.36 11.03
N GLU A 65 -12.96 -3.83 9.86
CA GLU A 65 -13.23 -5.26 9.65
C GLU A 65 -11.95 -6.10 9.76
N LEU A 66 -10.82 -5.59 9.28
CA LEU A 66 -9.51 -6.23 9.44
C LEU A 66 -9.12 -6.31 10.93
N ILE A 67 -9.23 -5.19 11.66
CA ILE A 67 -8.97 -5.16 13.11
C ILE A 67 -9.85 -6.18 13.84
N ARG A 68 -11.16 -6.19 13.55
CA ARG A 68 -12.11 -7.13 14.16
C ARG A 68 -11.73 -8.60 13.92
N LYS A 69 -11.28 -8.93 12.71
CA LYS A 69 -10.80 -10.29 12.38
C LYS A 69 -9.53 -10.64 13.15
N ILE A 70 -8.59 -9.71 13.25
CA ILE A 70 -7.36 -9.89 14.02
C ILE A 70 -7.68 -10.11 15.50
N GLU A 71 -8.55 -9.28 16.09
CA GLU A 71 -9.00 -9.44 17.48
C GLU A 71 -9.68 -10.79 17.72
N ALA A 72 -10.54 -11.23 16.81
CA ALA A 72 -11.19 -12.53 16.90
C ALA A 72 -10.18 -13.68 16.85
N TYR A 73 -9.20 -13.60 15.93
CA TYR A 73 -8.12 -14.57 15.82
C TYR A 73 -7.26 -14.63 17.10
N MET A 74 -6.93 -13.47 17.68
CA MET A 74 -6.16 -13.38 18.93
C MET A 74 -6.91 -13.95 20.14
N LYS A 75 -8.24 -13.79 20.21
CA LYS A 75 -9.06 -14.40 21.27
C LYS A 75 -9.07 -15.93 21.22
N VAL A 76 -8.96 -16.53 20.02
CA VAL A 76 -8.97 -18.00 19.84
C VAL A 76 -7.61 -18.63 20.16
N ARG A 77 -6.50 -17.97 19.82
CA ARG A 77 -5.15 -18.53 20.00
C ARG A 77 -4.42 -18.07 21.27
N GLY A 78 -5.04 -17.20 22.05
CA GLY A 78 -4.38 -16.52 23.17
C GLY A 78 -3.42 -15.43 22.67
N PRO A 79 -3.08 -14.45 23.52
CA PRO A 79 -2.11 -13.43 23.13
C PRO A 79 -0.73 -14.07 22.93
N TRP A 80 0.02 -13.59 21.94
CA TRP A 80 1.42 -13.98 21.70
C TRP A 80 2.31 -13.34 22.80
N ILE A 81 2.15 -13.80 24.04
CA ILE A 81 2.99 -13.49 25.21
C ILE A 81 3.23 -14.77 25.99
#